data_AF-A0A2E1XGZ5-F1
#
_entry.id   AF-A0A2E1XGZ5-F1
#
_cell.length_a   1.000
_cell.length_b   1.000
_cell.length_c   1.000
_cell.angle_alpha   90.00
_cell.angle_beta   90.00
_cell.angle_gamma   90.00
#
_symmetry.space_group_name_H-M   'P 1'
#
loop_
_entity.id
_entity.type
_entity.pdbx_description
1 polymer ?
#
loop_
_entity_poly.entity_id
_entity_poly.type
_entity_poly.pdbx_seq_one_letter_code
_entity_poly.pdbx_strand_id
1 'polypeptide(L)'
;MTLSFAARTILEKAAVDNGFSLDQGVSGDWLIFKAHAAPASLCLSVTEDGYGIGTDHEGVARELDAGLASLPNAPQGFHAWAARESRMLDHIAGTVWRLARSLPDEPLRQFKRRLAEVPTATEVERLRKERIGQDVFREALMLFWDGACAVTGVSHPRLLRASHIIPWSECDSDAERLNVHNGLLLVAHLDAAFDAHLISFNGDGQILLSSQLSESDAVALGVGREMRLRQVDPETEKRLVIHRMKTLQEHDR
;
A
#
# COMPACT_ATOMS: atom_id res chain seq x y z
N MET A 1 11.93 -32.21 7.43
CA MET A 1 11.44 -33.37 6.64
C MET A 1 11.74 -33.11 5.17
N THR A 2 12.01 -34.13 4.35
CA THR A 2 12.17 -33.88 2.90
C THR A 2 10.80 -33.58 2.30
N LEU A 3 10.60 -32.35 1.80
CA LEU A 3 9.35 -31.93 1.13
C LEU A 3 9.02 -32.89 -0.02
N SER A 4 7.74 -33.27 -0.15
CA SER A 4 7.31 -34.06 -1.31
C SER A 4 7.50 -33.26 -2.59
N PHE A 5 7.75 -33.95 -3.71
CA PHE A 5 7.91 -33.30 -5.01
C PHE A 5 6.70 -32.41 -5.36
N ALA A 6 5.48 -32.94 -5.15
CA ALA A 6 4.25 -32.20 -5.41
C ALA A 6 4.14 -30.92 -4.56
N ALA A 7 4.45 -30.99 -3.26
CA ALA A 7 4.39 -29.81 -2.40
C ALA A 7 5.43 -28.77 -2.79
N ARG A 8 6.66 -29.21 -3.11
CA ARG A 8 7.72 -28.32 -3.59
C ARG A 8 7.31 -27.59 -4.88
N THR A 9 6.71 -28.29 -5.85
CA THR A 9 6.23 -27.67 -7.09
C THR A 9 5.16 -26.60 -6.84
N ILE A 10 4.25 -26.83 -5.88
CA ILE A 10 3.22 -25.83 -5.52
C ILE A 10 3.87 -24.56 -4.97
N LEU A 11 4.83 -24.71 -4.04
CA LEU A 11 5.52 -23.56 -3.43
C LEU A 11 6.35 -22.79 -4.47
N GLU A 12 7.13 -23.49 -5.30
CA GLU A 12 7.94 -22.88 -6.36
C GLU A 12 7.06 -22.12 -7.37
N LYS A 13 5.92 -22.71 -7.77
CA LYS A 13 4.97 -22.06 -8.67
C LYS A 13 4.39 -20.78 -8.03
N ALA A 14 3.98 -20.84 -6.77
CA ALA A 14 3.44 -19.69 -6.06
C ALA A 14 4.47 -18.54 -5.96
N ALA A 15 5.74 -18.85 -5.73
CA ALA A 15 6.81 -17.86 -5.73
C ALA A 15 7.03 -17.23 -7.11
N VAL A 16 7.22 -18.06 -8.15
CA VAL A 16 7.54 -17.61 -9.51
C VAL A 16 6.40 -16.80 -10.13
N ASP A 17 5.16 -17.27 -10.00
CA ASP A 17 3.99 -16.59 -10.56
C ASP A 17 3.78 -15.19 -9.94
N ASN A 18 4.30 -14.97 -8.74
CA ASN A 18 4.23 -13.69 -8.02
C ASN A 18 5.56 -12.91 -8.02
N GLY A 19 6.48 -13.23 -8.94
CA GLY A 19 7.69 -12.44 -9.19
C GLY A 19 8.88 -12.73 -8.27
N PHE A 20 8.84 -13.82 -7.49
CA PHE A 20 9.94 -14.33 -6.67
C PHE A 20 10.59 -15.55 -7.33
N SER A 21 11.34 -15.33 -8.42
CA SER A 21 11.95 -16.42 -9.20
C SER A 21 13.43 -16.66 -8.93
N LEU A 22 14.07 -15.90 -8.04
CA LEU A 22 15.46 -16.13 -7.64
C LEU A 22 15.52 -17.12 -6.46
N ASP A 23 15.74 -18.40 -6.72
CA ASP A 23 15.94 -19.43 -5.68
C ASP A 23 17.18 -19.09 -4.83
N GLN A 24 17.03 -19.05 -3.51
CA GLN A 24 18.09 -18.79 -2.52
C GLN A 24 18.41 -20.02 -1.67
N GLY A 25 17.83 -21.17 -1.99
CA GLY A 25 17.99 -22.42 -1.28
C GLY A 25 16.96 -22.62 -0.18
N VAL A 26 17.38 -23.36 0.86
CA VAL A 26 16.49 -23.86 1.91
C VAL A 26 17.06 -23.50 3.28
N SER A 27 16.19 -23.08 4.20
CA SER A 27 16.53 -22.88 5.62
C SER A 27 15.55 -23.66 6.49
N GLY A 28 16.01 -24.77 7.10
CA GLY A 28 15.11 -25.71 7.78
C GLY A 28 14.13 -26.36 6.79
N ASP A 29 12.84 -26.21 7.04
CA ASP A 29 11.76 -26.68 6.16
C ASP A 29 11.22 -25.57 5.21
N TRP A 30 11.92 -24.43 5.12
CA TRP A 30 11.50 -23.27 4.31
C TRP A 30 12.32 -23.15 3.04
N LEU A 31 11.65 -23.07 1.90
CA LEU A 31 12.21 -22.61 0.62
C LEU A 31 12.30 -21.09 0.65
N ILE A 32 13.39 -20.51 0.15
CA ILE A 32 13.60 -19.06 0.14
C ILE A 32 13.79 -18.57 -1.30
N PHE A 33 13.05 -17.53 -1.65
CA PHE A 33 13.10 -16.89 -2.96
C PHE A 33 13.28 -15.39 -2.82
N LYS A 34 13.96 -14.76 -3.78
CA LYS A 34 14.10 -13.30 -3.87
C LYS A 34 13.34 -12.75 -5.09
N ALA A 35 12.76 -11.56 -4.94
CA ALA A 35 12.12 -10.88 -6.06
C ALA A 35 13.14 -10.20 -7.00
N HIS A 36 12.84 -10.18 -8.30
CA HIS A 36 13.66 -9.43 -9.28
C HIS A 36 13.41 -7.92 -9.28
N ALA A 37 12.17 -7.52 -8.98
CA ALA A 37 11.70 -6.14 -9.15
C ALA A 37 11.05 -5.56 -7.89
N ALA A 38 11.31 -6.18 -6.74
CA ALA A 38 10.88 -5.71 -5.43
C ALA A 38 12.00 -5.96 -4.41
N PRO A 39 12.20 -5.06 -3.42
CA PRO A 39 13.23 -5.21 -2.39
C PRO A 39 12.79 -6.18 -1.27
N ALA A 40 12.28 -7.36 -1.63
CA ALA A 40 11.80 -8.35 -0.67
C ALA A 40 12.18 -9.79 -1.06
N SER A 41 12.31 -10.62 -0.04
CA SER A 41 12.41 -12.06 -0.14
C SER A 41 11.12 -12.71 0.39
N LEU A 42 10.85 -13.92 -0.09
CA LEU A 42 9.72 -14.75 0.29
C LEU A 42 10.24 -16.08 0.83
N CYS A 43 9.79 -16.50 2.01
CA CYS A 43 9.99 -17.85 2.49
C CYS A 43 8.67 -18.64 2.41
N LEU A 44 8.73 -19.90 2.02
CA LEU A 44 7.57 -20.77 1.82
C LEU A 44 7.83 -22.14 2.44
N SER A 45 6.84 -22.70 3.13
CA SER A 45 6.92 -24.03 3.73
C SER A 45 5.57 -24.76 3.67
N VAL A 46 5.58 -26.04 4.00
CA VAL A 46 4.37 -26.84 4.24
C VAL A 46 4.20 -26.98 5.74
N THR A 47 2.97 -26.82 6.22
CA THR A 47 2.60 -27.02 7.63
C THR A 47 1.60 -28.18 7.74
N GLU A 48 1.27 -28.61 8.96
CA GLU A 48 0.27 -29.66 9.17
C GLU A 48 -1.11 -29.27 8.63
N ASP A 49 -1.45 -27.98 8.71
CA ASP A 49 -2.75 -27.42 8.35
C ASP A 49 -2.76 -26.65 7.00
N GLY A 50 -1.71 -26.81 6.18
CA GLY A 50 -1.60 -26.17 4.87
C GLY A 50 -0.17 -25.71 4.55
N TYR A 51 0.02 -24.41 4.48
CA TYR A 51 1.27 -23.78 4.04
C TYR A 51 1.71 -22.68 5.00
N GLY A 52 3.02 -22.41 5.00
CA GLY A 52 3.61 -21.23 5.61
C GLY A 52 4.15 -20.29 4.54
N ILE A 53 3.99 -18.99 4.76
CA ILE A 53 4.52 -17.94 3.90
C ILE A 53 5.05 -16.79 4.74
N GLY A 54 6.19 -16.22 4.37
CA GLY A 54 6.75 -15.09 5.09
C GLY A 54 7.64 -14.21 4.24
N THR A 55 7.97 -13.04 4.76
CA THR A 55 8.88 -12.08 4.11
C THR A 55 9.87 -11.49 5.11
N ASP A 56 11.03 -11.09 4.61
CA ASP A 56 12.05 -10.34 5.34
C ASP A 56 11.80 -8.82 5.34
N HIS A 57 10.76 -8.37 4.64
CA HIS A 57 10.46 -6.96 4.50
C HIS A 57 9.57 -6.43 5.64
N GLU A 58 10.17 -5.76 6.62
CA GLU A 58 9.48 -5.27 7.84
C GLU A 58 8.23 -4.42 7.57
N GLY A 59 8.28 -3.51 6.59
CA GLY A 59 7.12 -2.67 6.25
C GLY A 59 5.93 -3.48 5.77
N VAL A 60 6.16 -4.49 4.93
CA VAL A 60 5.13 -5.41 4.44
C VAL A 60 4.62 -6.30 5.58
N ALA A 61 5.53 -6.78 6.44
CA ALA A 61 5.16 -7.61 7.59
C ALA A 61 4.17 -6.87 8.51
N ARG A 62 4.44 -5.59 8.82
CA ARG A 62 3.54 -4.76 9.63
C ARG A 62 2.14 -4.61 9.03
N GLU A 63 2.03 -4.47 7.71
CA GLU A 63 0.73 -4.39 7.03
C GLU A 63 -0.05 -5.72 7.08
N LEU A 64 0.65 -6.85 6.98
CA LEU A 64 0.03 -8.17 6.93
C LEU A 64 -0.31 -8.74 8.31
N ASP A 65 0.44 -8.37 9.35
CA ASP A 65 0.29 -8.89 10.72
C ASP A 65 -1.12 -8.69 11.30
N ALA A 66 -1.83 -7.62 10.91
CA ALA A 66 -3.17 -7.35 11.42
C ALA A 66 -4.23 -8.34 10.90
N GLY A 67 -3.99 -8.99 9.76
CA GLY A 67 -4.98 -9.81 9.06
C GLY A 67 -4.68 -11.31 9.01
N LEU A 68 -3.46 -11.72 9.35
CA LEU A 68 -3.00 -13.09 9.16
C LEU A 68 -2.51 -13.74 10.46
N ALA A 69 -2.78 -15.04 10.61
CA ALA A 69 -2.30 -15.81 11.76
C ALA A 69 -0.79 -16.04 11.64
N SER A 70 -0.01 -15.48 12.56
CA SER A 70 1.45 -15.65 12.59
C SER A 70 1.85 -17.11 12.80
N LEU A 71 2.93 -17.54 12.13
CA LEU A 71 3.53 -18.85 12.31
C LEU A 71 4.82 -18.75 13.14
N PRO A 72 4.97 -19.57 14.20
CA PRO A 72 6.25 -19.72 14.87
C PRO A 72 7.25 -20.45 13.96
N ASN A 73 8.54 -20.21 14.16
CA ASN A 73 9.65 -20.89 13.46
C ASN A 73 9.92 -20.45 12.01
N ALA A 74 9.59 -19.21 11.66
CA ALA A 74 10.10 -18.59 10.44
C ALA A 74 11.65 -18.56 10.45
N PRO A 75 12.32 -18.57 9.28
CA PRO A 75 13.75 -18.33 9.20
C PRO A 75 14.13 -17.01 9.87
N GLN A 76 15.36 -16.91 10.40
CA GLN A 76 15.82 -15.68 11.04
C GLN A 76 15.69 -14.48 10.10
N GLY A 77 15.08 -13.40 10.60
CA GLY A 77 14.84 -12.18 9.83
C GLY A 77 13.55 -12.19 9.00
N PHE A 78 12.78 -13.29 9.01
CA PHE A 78 11.49 -13.37 8.33
C PHE A 78 10.33 -13.29 9.33
N HIS A 79 9.25 -12.63 8.93
CA HIS A 79 7.94 -12.71 9.55
C HIS A 79 7.08 -13.62 8.68
N ALA A 80 6.43 -14.63 9.29
CA ALA A 80 5.65 -15.62 8.56
C ALA A 80 4.25 -15.83 9.13
N TRP A 81 3.36 -16.29 8.26
CA TRP A 81 1.95 -16.50 8.51
C TRP A 81 1.44 -17.79 7.88
N ALA A 82 0.34 -18.30 8.42
CA ALA A 82 -0.32 -19.50 7.93
C ALA A 82 -1.20 -19.19 6.71
N ALA A 83 -1.10 -20.03 5.68
CA ALA A 83 -2.00 -20.04 4.54
C ALA A 83 -2.67 -21.42 4.43
N ARG A 84 -4.00 -21.45 4.57
CA ARG A 84 -4.77 -22.71 4.65
C ARG A 84 -4.87 -23.46 3.33
N GLU A 85 -4.67 -22.76 2.21
CA GLU A 85 -4.76 -23.31 0.86
C GLU A 85 -3.82 -22.58 -0.11
N SER A 86 -3.53 -23.20 -1.26
CA SER A 86 -2.57 -22.65 -2.24
C SER A 86 -3.03 -21.31 -2.82
N ARG A 87 -4.35 -21.07 -2.93
CA ARG A 87 -4.87 -19.80 -3.43
C ARG A 87 -4.59 -18.64 -2.47
N MET A 88 -4.63 -18.90 -1.17
CA MET A 88 -4.23 -17.93 -0.14
C MET A 88 -2.73 -17.68 -0.20
N LEU A 89 -1.93 -18.71 -0.48
CA LEU A 89 -0.49 -18.58 -0.71
C LEU A 89 -0.18 -17.63 -1.86
N ASP A 90 -0.81 -17.84 -3.02
CA ASP A 90 -0.67 -17.00 -4.20
C ASP A 90 -1.09 -15.55 -3.90
N HIS A 91 -2.22 -15.37 -3.21
CA HIS A 91 -2.71 -14.04 -2.85
C HIS A 91 -1.75 -13.28 -1.91
N ILE A 92 -1.24 -13.95 -0.88
CA ILE A 92 -0.29 -13.34 0.06
C ILE A 92 1.03 -13.02 -0.66
N ALA A 93 1.55 -13.93 -1.49
CA ALA A 93 2.78 -13.71 -2.25
C ALA A 93 2.65 -12.48 -3.18
N GLY A 94 1.54 -12.37 -3.92
CA GLY A 94 1.26 -11.21 -4.75
C GLY A 94 1.14 -9.91 -3.94
N THR A 95 0.53 -9.98 -2.75
CA THR A 95 0.44 -8.84 -1.83
C THR A 95 1.81 -8.42 -1.31
N VAL A 96 2.67 -9.36 -0.91
CA VAL A 96 4.04 -9.08 -0.48
C VAL A 96 4.81 -8.37 -1.60
N TRP A 97 4.76 -8.91 -2.81
CA TRP A 97 5.44 -8.32 -3.96
C TRP A 97 4.97 -6.88 -4.22
N ARG A 98 3.66 -6.68 -4.19
CA ARG A 98 3.03 -5.39 -4.49
C ARG A 98 3.37 -4.34 -3.41
N LEU A 99 3.23 -4.69 -2.13
CA LEU A 99 3.54 -3.79 -1.01
C LEU A 99 5.04 -3.48 -0.90
N ALA A 100 5.93 -4.45 -1.16
CA ALA A 100 7.38 -4.23 -1.14
C ALA A 100 7.84 -3.19 -2.17
N ARG A 101 7.07 -2.96 -3.22
CA ARG A 101 7.34 -1.91 -4.22
C ARG A 101 6.82 -0.53 -3.83
N SER A 102 6.06 -0.45 -2.75
CA SER A 102 5.48 0.79 -2.21
C SER A 102 6.07 1.18 -0.86
N LEU A 103 6.57 0.21 -0.08
CA LEU A 103 7.00 0.40 1.30
C LEU A 103 8.51 0.16 1.49
N PRO A 104 9.08 0.67 2.60
CA PRO A 104 8.69 1.94 3.20
C PRO A 104 9.14 3.13 2.33
N ASP A 105 10.31 3.01 1.68
CA ASP A 105 10.99 4.11 1.01
C ASP A 105 11.20 3.87 -0.51
N GLU A 106 10.67 2.78 -1.07
CA GLU A 106 10.88 2.46 -2.49
C GLU A 106 10.39 3.59 -3.44
N PRO A 107 9.27 4.28 -3.18
CA PRO A 107 8.87 5.45 -3.98
C PRO A 107 9.93 6.56 -3.94
N LEU A 108 10.50 6.87 -2.77
CA LEU A 108 11.57 7.86 -2.64
C LEU A 108 12.83 7.43 -3.42
N ARG A 109 13.18 6.15 -3.40
CA ARG A 109 14.32 5.61 -4.16
C ARG A 109 14.07 5.69 -5.66
N GLN A 110 12.88 5.32 -6.12
CA GLN A 110 12.45 5.41 -7.51
C GLN A 110 12.50 6.86 -8.01
N PHE A 111 12.00 7.79 -7.22
CA PHE A 111 12.06 9.22 -7.51
C PHE A 111 13.49 9.72 -7.69
N LYS A 112 14.40 9.39 -6.75
CA LYS A 112 15.82 9.76 -6.85
C LYS A 112 16.48 9.20 -8.12
N ARG A 113 16.18 7.94 -8.49
CA ARG A 113 16.68 7.33 -9.75
C ARG A 113 16.17 8.10 -10.98
N ARG A 114 14.86 8.32 -11.10
CA ARG A 114 14.25 9.05 -12.23
C ARG A 114 14.74 10.50 -12.35
N LEU A 115 15.06 11.15 -11.23
CA LEU A 115 15.65 12.48 -11.26
C LEU A 115 17.05 12.49 -11.85
N ALA A 116 17.89 11.50 -11.49
CA ALA A 116 19.28 11.40 -11.95
C ALA A 116 19.42 11.07 -13.44
N GLU A 117 18.44 10.41 -14.05
CA GLU A 117 18.47 9.97 -15.45
C GLU A 117 18.30 11.08 -16.49
N VAL A 118 17.99 12.31 -16.09
CA VAL A 118 17.68 13.39 -17.05
C VAL A 118 18.56 14.62 -16.75
N PRO A 119 19.30 15.14 -17.76
CA PRO A 119 20.20 16.28 -17.59
C PRO A 119 19.51 17.57 -17.12
N THR A 120 20.25 18.36 -16.35
CA THR A 120 19.85 19.64 -15.73
C THR A 120 19.90 20.82 -16.72
N ALA A 121 18.79 21.55 -16.86
CA ALA A 121 18.76 22.90 -17.42
C ALA A 121 17.83 23.76 -16.54
N THR A 122 18.39 24.80 -15.93
CA THR A 122 17.81 25.54 -14.80
C THR A 122 16.73 26.54 -15.20
N GLU A 123 15.48 26.15 -14.92
CA GLU A 123 14.27 26.96 -14.57
C GLU A 123 13.03 26.03 -14.61
N VAL A 124 13.08 24.96 -15.40
CA VAL A 124 12.03 23.91 -15.52
C VAL A 124 12.13 22.85 -14.40
N GLU A 125 13.14 22.94 -13.54
CA GLU A 125 13.53 21.88 -12.61
C GLU A 125 12.48 21.61 -11.52
N ARG A 126 11.85 22.65 -10.96
CA ARG A 126 10.83 22.49 -9.90
C ARG A 126 9.57 21.80 -10.43
N LEU A 127 9.00 22.30 -11.53
CA LEU A 127 7.81 21.71 -12.16
C LEU A 127 8.07 20.27 -12.60
N ARG A 128 9.27 19.99 -13.11
CA ARG A 128 9.70 18.65 -13.46
C ARG A 128 9.79 17.74 -12.24
N LYS A 129 10.41 18.20 -11.16
CA LYS A 129 10.54 17.47 -9.90
C LYS A 129 9.17 17.12 -9.33
N GLU A 130 8.25 18.09 -9.28
CA GLU A 130 6.87 17.89 -8.85
C GLU A 130 6.15 16.85 -9.72
N ARG A 131 6.25 16.94 -11.04
CA ARG A 131 5.63 15.98 -11.96
C ARG A 131 6.14 14.54 -11.74
N ILE A 132 7.47 14.35 -11.72
CA ILE A 132 8.07 13.03 -11.50
C ILE A 132 7.64 12.49 -10.13
N GLY A 133 7.63 13.35 -9.11
CA GLY A 133 7.22 12.98 -7.77
C GLY A 133 5.76 12.54 -7.69
N GLN A 134 4.86 13.30 -8.30
CA GLN A 134 3.43 12.96 -8.39
C GLN A 134 3.18 11.67 -9.18
N ASP A 135 3.91 11.46 -10.27
CA ASP A 135 3.83 10.21 -11.07
C ASP A 135 4.28 9.00 -10.23
N VAL A 136 5.41 9.10 -9.53
CA VAL A 136 5.93 8.04 -8.66
C VAL A 136 4.99 7.77 -7.48
N PHE A 137 4.49 8.81 -6.83
CA PHE A 137 3.52 8.68 -5.74
C PHE A 137 2.25 7.97 -6.19
N ARG A 138 1.72 8.35 -7.36
CA ARG A 138 0.55 7.70 -7.95
C ARG A 138 0.80 6.23 -8.25
N GLU A 139 1.93 5.89 -8.87
CA GLU A 139 2.31 4.48 -9.12
C GLU A 139 2.37 3.68 -7.81
N ALA A 140 2.95 4.26 -6.76
CA ALA A 140 3.06 3.62 -5.46
C ALA A 140 1.71 3.43 -4.77
N LEU A 141 0.78 4.40 -4.85
CA LEU A 141 -0.57 4.26 -4.31
C LEU A 141 -1.41 3.26 -5.09
N MET A 142 -1.25 3.17 -6.41
CA MET A 142 -1.90 2.13 -7.21
C MET A 142 -1.48 0.74 -6.72
N LEU A 143 -0.22 0.54 -6.34
CA LEU A 143 0.24 -0.73 -5.77
C LEU A 143 -0.27 -0.92 -4.33
N PHE A 144 -0.13 0.10 -3.48
CA PHE A 144 -0.52 0.03 -2.07
C PHE A 144 -2.01 -0.30 -1.90
N TRP A 145 -2.88 0.34 -2.68
CA TRP A 145 -4.33 0.13 -2.64
C TRP A 145 -4.84 -0.98 -3.57
N ASP A 146 -3.96 -1.84 -4.09
CA ASP A 146 -4.31 -2.95 -5.01
C ASP A 146 -5.13 -2.49 -6.23
N GLY A 147 -4.76 -1.34 -6.79
CA GLY A 147 -5.33 -0.77 -8.00
C GLY A 147 -6.79 -0.31 -7.87
N ALA A 148 -7.31 -0.20 -6.66
CA ALA A 148 -8.71 0.11 -6.39
C ALA A 148 -8.88 1.27 -5.41
N CYS A 149 -9.97 2.01 -5.55
CA CYS A 149 -10.31 3.10 -4.64
C CYS A 149 -10.31 2.61 -3.18
N ALA A 150 -9.71 3.40 -2.30
CA ALA A 150 -9.61 3.17 -0.87
C ALA A 150 -10.98 3.05 -0.17
N VAL A 151 -12.04 3.59 -0.78
CA VAL A 151 -13.41 3.58 -0.23
C VAL A 151 -14.33 2.69 -1.06
N THR A 152 -14.47 2.98 -2.37
CA THR A 152 -15.52 2.36 -3.20
C THR A 152 -15.09 1.05 -3.87
N GLY A 153 -13.80 0.72 -3.87
CA GLY A 153 -13.25 -0.44 -4.58
C GLY A 153 -13.23 -0.31 -6.11
N VAL A 154 -13.68 0.81 -6.70
CA VAL A 154 -13.57 1.07 -8.14
C VAL A 154 -12.12 0.91 -8.59
N SER A 155 -11.86 0.11 -9.62
CA SER A 155 -10.51 -0.24 -10.06
C SER A 155 -10.12 0.28 -11.45
N HIS A 156 -10.98 1.05 -12.12
CA HIS A 156 -10.64 1.62 -13.42
C HIS A 156 -9.62 2.76 -13.26
N PRO A 157 -8.36 2.64 -13.74
CA PRO A 157 -7.28 3.56 -13.36
C PRO A 157 -7.55 5.02 -13.74
N ARG A 158 -8.32 5.28 -14.81
CA ARG A 158 -8.67 6.64 -15.26
C ARG A 158 -9.60 7.37 -14.29
N LEU A 159 -10.38 6.63 -13.51
CA LEU A 159 -11.30 7.18 -12.50
C LEU A 159 -10.61 7.47 -11.17
N LEU A 160 -9.38 6.98 -10.99
CA LEU A 160 -8.64 7.07 -9.73
C LEU A 160 -7.71 8.28 -9.70
N ARG A 161 -7.57 8.87 -8.52
CA ARG A 161 -6.72 10.02 -8.17
C ARG A 161 -5.90 9.67 -6.93
N ALA A 162 -4.66 10.13 -6.93
CA ALA A 162 -3.75 9.96 -5.81
C ALA A 162 -3.87 11.22 -4.96
N SER A 163 -4.71 11.17 -3.93
CA SER A 163 -4.97 12.29 -3.03
C SER A 163 -3.98 12.23 -1.87
N HIS A 164 -3.34 13.35 -1.57
CA HIS A 164 -2.49 13.49 -0.39
C HIS A 164 -3.33 13.82 0.84
N ILE A 165 -3.03 13.19 1.97
CA ILE A 165 -3.66 13.53 3.26
C ILE A 165 -3.10 14.85 3.78
N ILE A 166 -1.77 14.97 3.80
CA ILE A 166 -1.05 16.22 4.02
C ILE A 166 -0.64 16.74 2.64
N PRO A 167 -1.15 17.90 2.19
CA PRO A 167 -0.90 18.41 0.84
C PRO A 167 0.59 18.47 0.49
N TRP A 168 0.91 18.23 -0.79
CA TRP A 168 2.28 18.22 -1.30
C TRP A 168 3.11 19.45 -0.90
N SER A 169 2.48 20.62 -0.93
CA SER A 169 3.07 21.92 -0.58
C SER A 169 3.33 22.09 0.92
N GLU A 170 2.60 21.36 1.76
CA GLU A 170 2.71 21.40 3.23
C GLU A 170 3.64 20.30 3.77
N CYS A 171 4.08 19.37 2.93
CA CYS A 171 5.04 18.33 3.33
C CYS A 171 6.46 18.92 3.50
N ASP A 172 7.09 18.63 4.64
CA ASP A 172 8.44 19.10 4.99
C ASP A 172 9.57 18.43 4.19
N SER A 173 9.30 17.29 3.54
CA SER A 173 10.33 16.53 2.82
C SER A 173 9.78 15.73 1.64
N ASP A 174 10.67 15.36 0.70
CA ASP A 174 10.32 14.46 -0.40
C ASP A 174 9.96 13.05 0.11
N ALA A 175 10.48 12.64 1.27
CA ALA A 175 10.10 11.38 1.90
C ALA A 175 8.62 11.39 2.28
N GLU A 176 8.14 12.49 2.87
CA GLU A 176 6.72 12.63 3.25
C GLU A 176 5.80 12.79 2.02
N ARG A 177 6.26 13.50 0.98
CA ARG A 177 5.51 13.65 -0.29
C ARG A 177 5.31 12.32 -1.02
N LEU A 178 6.25 11.39 -0.85
CA LEU A 178 6.28 10.10 -1.52
C LEU A 178 5.88 8.94 -0.60
N ASN A 179 5.51 9.24 0.64
CA ASN A 179 5.07 8.25 1.62
C ASN A 179 3.66 7.78 1.28
N VAL A 180 3.48 6.50 0.97
CA VAL A 180 2.16 5.94 0.64
C VAL A 180 1.15 6.03 1.79
N HIS A 181 1.60 6.08 3.04
CA HIS A 181 0.73 6.32 4.20
C HIS A 181 0.17 7.74 4.23
N ASN A 182 0.77 8.68 3.49
CA ASN A 182 0.27 10.03 3.26
C ASN A 182 -0.67 10.12 2.05
N GLY A 183 -1.21 8.99 1.57
CA GLY A 183 -1.99 8.97 0.34
C GLY A 183 -3.18 8.04 0.34
N LEU A 184 -4.29 8.53 -0.19
CA LEU A 184 -5.48 7.75 -0.50
C LEU A 184 -5.66 7.66 -2.01
N LEU A 185 -5.95 6.46 -2.50
CA LEU A 185 -6.37 6.29 -3.89
C LEU A 185 -7.89 6.48 -3.97
N LEU A 186 -8.36 7.59 -4.51
CA LEU A 186 -9.78 7.98 -4.48
C LEU A 186 -10.38 8.07 -5.88
N VAL A 187 -11.68 7.84 -5.98
CA VAL A 187 -12.44 8.23 -7.18
C VAL A 187 -12.59 9.75 -7.23
N ALA A 188 -12.66 10.33 -8.43
CA ALA A 188 -12.54 11.77 -8.64
C ALA A 188 -13.44 12.68 -7.77
N HIS A 189 -14.66 12.26 -7.44
CA HIS A 189 -15.57 13.04 -6.59
C HIS A 189 -15.17 12.97 -5.10
N LEU A 190 -14.72 11.81 -4.62
CA LEU A 190 -14.21 11.66 -3.25
C LEU A 190 -12.87 12.40 -3.08
N ASP A 191 -12.00 12.35 -4.09
CA ASP A 191 -10.76 13.12 -4.17
C ASP A 191 -11.03 14.62 -4.00
N ALA A 192 -11.91 15.17 -4.84
CA ALA A 192 -12.28 16.58 -4.76
C ALA A 192 -12.91 16.97 -3.41
N ALA A 193 -13.78 16.13 -2.86
CA ALA A 193 -14.40 16.39 -1.55
C ALA A 193 -13.40 16.29 -0.39
N PHE A 194 -12.45 15.35 -0.47
CA PHE A 194 -11.43 15.15 0.56
C PHE A 194 -10.42 16.30 0.55
N ASP A 195 -9.87 16.65 -0.62
CA ASP A 195 -8.94 17.77 -0.81
C ASP A 195 -9.56 19.12 -0.40
N ALA A 196 -10.87 19.29 -0.60
CA ALA A 196 -11.61 20.46 -0.15
C ALA A 196 -12.02 20.44 1.33
N HIS A 197 -11.57 19.43 2.09
CA HIS A 197 -11.94 19.21 3.50
C HIS A 197 -13.46 19.14 3.76
N LEU A 198 -14.25 18.73 2.75
CA LEU A 198 -15.69 18.47 2.88
C LEU A 198 -15.96 17.08 3.47
N ILE A 199 -15.01 16.16 3.32
CA ILE A 199 -15.02 14.85 3.95
C ILE A 199 -13.67 14.56 4.61
N SER A 200 -13.66 13.63 5.57
CA SER A 200 -12.45 13.03 6.14
C SER A 200 -12.78 11.61 6.62
N PHE A 201 -11.88 10.96 7.35
CA PHE A 201 -12.10 9.62 7.92
C PHE A 201 -11.63 9.56 9.37
N ASN A 202 -12.36 8.85 10.23
CA ASN A 202 -11.95 8.59 11.61
C ASN A 202 -10.93 7.42 11.70
N GLY A 203 -10.46 7.11 12.91
CA GLY A 203 -9.48 6.03 13.13
C GLY A 203 -9.98 4.61 12.79
N ASP A 204 -11.29 4.40 12.73
CA ASP A 204 -11.90 3.15 12.27
C ASP A 204 -12.14 3.13 10.75
N GLY A 205 -11.70 4.18 10.05
CA GLY A 205 -11.86 4.42 8.62
C GLY A 205 -13.23 4.90 8.19
N GLN A 206 -14.18 5.13 9.11
CA GLN A 206 -15.51 5.63 8.75
C GLN A 206 -15.45 7.08 8.28
N ILE A 207 -16.20 7.40 7.24
CA ILE A 207 -16.25 8.75 6.68
C ILE A 207 -16.84 9.74 7.68
N LEU A 208 -16.27 10.94 7.70
CA LEU A 208 -16.75 12.10 8.44
C LEU A 208 -17.17 13.15 7.40
N LEU A 209 -18.35 13.73 7.56
CA LEU A 209 -18.86 14.77 6.68
C LEU A 209 -18.76 16.12 7.39
N SER A 210 -18.18 17.10 6.71
CA SER A 210 -18.19 18.50 7.15
C SER A 210 -19.62 19.05 7.15
N SER A 211 -19.92 20.00 8.03
CA SER A 211 -21.19 20.73 8.02
C SER A 211 -21.36 21.59 6.76
N GLN A 212 -20.28 21.85 6.02
CA GLN A 212 -20.32 22.59 4.75
C GLN A 212 -20.72 21.75 3.55
N LEU A 213 -20.70 20.41 3.68
CA LEU A 213 -21.23 19.54 2.65
C LEU A 213 -22.73 19.38 2.88
N SER A 214 -23.53 20.04 2.04
CA SER A 214 -24.99 19.95 2.14
C SER A 214 -25.46 18.50 1.96
N GLU A 215 -26.56 18.14 2.62
CA GLU A 215 -27.13 16.79 2.49
C GLU A 215 -27.53 16.49 1.03
N SER A 216 -28.05 17.48 0.30
CA SER A 216 -28.38 17.33 -1.12
C SER A 216 -27.15 17.05 -1.99
N ASP A 217 -26.03 17.73 -1.73
CA ASP A 217 -24.79 17.51 -2.47
C ASP A 217 -24.18 16.15 -2.11
N ALA A 218 -24.19 15.78 -0.83
CA ALA A 218 -23.74 14.47 -0.38
C ALA A 218 -24.52 13.34 -1.10
N VAL A 219 -25.85 13.44 -1.15
CA VAL A 219 -26.70 12.47 -1.87
C VAL A 219 -26.39 12.47 -3.37
N ALA A 220 -26.29 13.64 -4.00
CA ALA A 220 -26.01 13.74 -5.44
C ALA A 220 -24.63 13.18 -5.83
N LEU A 221 -23.64 13.30 -4.94
CA LEU A 221 -22.30 12.74 -5.11
C LEU A 221 -22.21 11.27 -4.68
N GLY A 222 -23.29 10.71 -4.11
CA GLY A 222 -23.31 9.35 -3.58
C GLY A 222 -22.45 9.15 -2.33
N VAL A 223 -22.19 10.22 -1.57
CA VAL A 223 -21.38 10.21 -0.35
C VAL A 223 -22.28 9.96 0.87
N GLY A 224 -22.23 8.74 1.41
CA GLY A 224 -23.04 8.32 2.56
C GLY A 224 -22.20 8.03 3.81
N ARG A 225 -22.81 8.12 4.99
CA ARG A 225 -22.14 7.92 6.31
C ARG A 225 -21.71 6.47 6.57
N GLU A 226 -22.18 5.53 5.77
CA GLU A 226 -21.79 4.13 5.75
C GLU A 226 -20.45 3.88 5.06
N MET A 227 -19.97 4.84 4.26
CA MET A 227 -18.69 4.71 3.57
C MET A 227 -17.53 4.61 4.57
N ARG A 228 -16.56 3.74 4.25
CA ARG A 228 -15.35 3.55 5.03
C ARG A 228 -14.15 3.23 4.16
N LEU A 229 -12.96 3.56 4.66
CA LEU A 229 -11.71 3.07 4.12
C LEU A 229 -11.64 1.54 4.25
N ARG A 230 -11.13 0.87 3.21
CA ARG A 230 -10.92 -0.58 3.18
C ARG A 230 -9.85 -1.04 4.18
N GLN A 231 -8.89 -0.18 4.47
CA GLN A 231 -7.84 -0.37 5.48
C GLN A 231 -7.41 0.99 6.02
N VAL A 232 -6.99 1.02 7.29
CA VAL A 232 -6.35 2.18 7.92
C VAL A 232 -5.22 1.65 8.80
N ASP A 233 -3.99 1.96 8.44
CA ASP A 233 -2.83 1.63 9.26
C ASP A 233 -2.49 2.81 10.21
N PRO A 234 -1.70 2.56 11.28
CA PRO A 234 -1.36 3.60 12.26
C PRO A 234 -0.62 4.81 11.67
N GLU A 235 0.16 4.65 10.60
CA GLU A 235 0.85 5.76 9.95
C GLU A 235 -0.09 6.63 9.13
N THR A 236 -1.06 6.02 8.44
CA THR A 236 -2.14 6.79 7.77
C THR A 236 -3.03 7.51 8.77
N GLU A 237 -3.39 6.87 9.89
CA GLU A 237 -4.23 7.51 10.91
C GLU A 237 -3.58 8.76 11.53
N LYS A 238 -2.26 8.73 11.79
CA LYS A 238 -1.52 9.92 12.27
C LYS A 238 -1.72 11.15 11.37
N ARG A 239 -1.81 10.92 10.05
CA ARG A 239 -1.99 11.99 9.05
C ARG A 239 -3.46 12.38 8.92
N LEU A 240 -4.37 11.41 9.01
CA LEU A 240 -5.82 11.69 9.03
C LEU A 240 -6.22 12.55 10.22
N VAL A 241 -5.56 12.41 11.39
CA VAL A 241 -5.76 13.32 12.53
C VAL A 241 -5.58 14.79 12.11
N ILE A 242 -4.49 15.09 11.38
CA ILE A 242 -4.18 16.44 10.90
C ILE A 242 -5.26 16.92 9.91
N HIS A 243 -5.64 16.06 8.96
CA HIS A 243 -6.67 16.36 7.98
C HIS A 243 -8.02 16.67 8.64
N ARG A 244 -8.45 15.84 9.61
CA ARG A 244 -9.69 16.02 10.37
C ARG A 244 -9.75 17.35 11.12
N MET A 245 -8.63 17.84 11.64
CA MET A 245 -8.61 19.14 12.32
C MET A 245 -9.08 20.25 11.38
N LYS A 246 -8.64 20.25 10.12
CA LYS A 246 -9.09 21.23 9.11
C LYS A 246 -10.56 21.02 8.72
N THR A 247 -10.98 19.77 8.50
CA THR A 247 -12.37 19.41 8.16
C THR A 247 -13.39 19.84 9.21
N LEU A 248 -13.03 19.81 10.50
CA LEU A 248 -13.97 20.02 11.62
C LEU A 248 -13.88 21.41 12.27
N GLN A 249 -12.87 22.23 11.95
CA GLN A 249 -12.64 23.53 12.61
C GLN A 249 -13.44 24.71 12.03
N GLU A 250 -14.23 24.53 10.97
CA GLU A 250 -14.87 25.67 10.28
C GLU A 250 -16.30 25.98 10.78
N HIS A 251 -16.44 26.26 12.08
CA HIS A 251 -17.66 26.83 12.68
C HIS A 251 -17.57 28.34 12.99
N ASP A 252 -16.42 29.01 12.77
CA ASP A 252 -16.17 30.37 13.27
C ASP A 252 -15.61 31.37 12.22
N ARG A 253 -16.12 31.36 10.97
CA ARG A 253 -15.85 32.46 10.02
C ARG A 253 -17.09 32.91 9.27
#